data_AF-A0A7S0YBA0-F1
#
_entry.id   AF-A0A7S0YBA0-F1
#
_cell.length_a   1.000
_cell.length_b   1.000
_cell.length_c   1.000
_cell.angle_alpha   90.00
_cell.angle_beta   90.00
_cell.angle_gamma   90.00
#
_symmetry.space_group_name_H-M   'P 1'
#
loop_
_entity.id
_entity.type
_entity.pdbx_description
1 polymer ?
#
loop_
_entity_poly.entity_id
_entity_poly.type
_entity_poly.pdbx_seq_one_letter_code
_entity_poly.pdbx_strand_id
1 'polypeptide(L)'
;TEAELIGLMERFGIGTDASIPVHINNICERNYVSIQAGRKVVPTPLGITLIRGYQLIDPELCQPQVRAHVERQIGLIAKGEADKAAVVLHTLVQFRQKFDFFVQRISRMDSLFEASFAPLASAGKSFSKCGRCRHFMNLISARPQRLYCRQCEDVLGLPQGGAIKEYKGLVCPLDGFELVLCSLSGRDGKTYPLCPFCFNHPPFEDLGGAMDGGGGEGSNVNGQSLHSGLGRGTGRDGNGNDNNSNSNSNSNSKE
;
A
#
# COMPACT_ATOMS: atom_id res chain seq x y z
N THR A 1 -20.61 12.53 8.27
CA THR A 1 -21.99 12.22 7.79
C THR A 1 -21.93 11.94 6.31
N GLU A 2 -23.00 11.44 5.70
CA GLU A 2 -23.05 11.19 4.25
C GLU A 2 -22.84 12.47 3.43
N ALA A 3 -23.42 13.59 3.85
CA ALA A 3 -23.20 14.89 3.20
C ALA A 3 -21.73 15.35 3.26
N GLU A 4 -21.06 15.16 4.40
CA GLU A 4 -19.63 15.43 4.53
C GLU A 4 -18.79 14.52 3.61
N LEU A 5 -19.18 13.25 3.46
CA LEU A 5 -18.51 12.32 2.56
C LEU A 5 -18.65 12.77 1.10
N ILE A 6 -19.85 13.19 0.68
CA ILE A 6 -20.08 13.76 -0.66
C ILE A 6 -19.18 14.97 -0.89
N GLY A 7 -19.13 15.90 0.06
CA GLY A 7 -18.26 17.08 -0.06
C GLY A 7 -16.77 16.73 -0.11
N LEU A 8 -16.34 15.65 0.53
CA LEU A 8 -14.97 15.13 0.39
C LEU A 8 -14.75 14.50 -0.99
N MET A 9 -15.70 13.72 -1.50
CA MET A 9 -15.61 13.10 -2.82
C MET A 9 -15.48 14.18 -3.92
N GLU A 10 -16.31 15.22 -3.89
CA GLU A 10 -16.22 16.36 -4.80
C GLU A 10 -14.87 17.07 -4.71
N ARG A 11 -14.42 17.38 -3.50
CA ARG A 11 -13.12 18.04 -3.26
C ARG A 11 -11.94 17.24 -3.80
N PHE A 12 -11.99 15.92 -3.67
CA PHE A 12 -10.95 15.04 -4.16
C PHE A 12 -11.12 14.64 -5.63
N GLY A 13 -12.19 15.08 -6.30
CA GLY A 13 -12.47 14.73 -7.70
C GLY A 13 -12.81 13.26 -7.89
N ILE A 14 -13.63 12.71 -7.00
CA ILE A 14 -14.14 11.34 -7.06
C ILE A 14 -15.64 11.38 -7.37
N GLY A 15 -15.98 10.88 -8.54
CA GLY A 15 -17.32 10.85 -9.07
C GLY A 15 -17.78 12.22 -9.57
N THR A 16 -18.95 12.20 -10.21
CA THR A 16 -19.72 13.37 -10.60
C THR A 16 -21.05 13.38 -9.85
N ASP A 17 -21.83 14.46 -9.97
CA ASP A 17 -23.18 14.57 -9.41
C ASP A 17 -24.05 13.33 -9.71
N ALA A 18 -23.85 12.70 -10.87
CA ALA A 18 -24.56 11.50 -11.28
C ALA A 18 -24.01 10.20 -10.68
N SER A 19 -22.70 10.10 -10.41
CA SER A 19 -22.06 8.84 -9.98
C SER A 19 -21.77 8.76 -8.48
N ILE A 20 -21.66 9.89 -7.77
CA ILE A 20 -21.40 9.92 -6.33
C ILE A 20 -22.46 9.14 -5.53
N PRO A 21 -23.78 9.33 -5.75
CA PRO A 21 -24.80 8.56 -5.04
C PRO A 21 -24.67 7.05 -5.29
N VAL A 22 -24.30 6.68 -6.53
CA VAL A 22 -24.11 5.28 -6.94
C VAL A 22 -22.87 4.68 -6.24
N HIS A 23 -21.78 5.43 -6.10
CA HIS A 23 -20.61 4.97 -5.36
C HIS A 23 -20.94 4.68 -3.89
N ILE A 24 -21.66 5.59 -3.23
CA ILE A 24 -22.07 5.42 -1.83
C ILE A 24 -23.03 4.23 -1.69
N ASN A 25 -24.02 4.11 -2.58
CA ASN A 25 -24.96 2.99 -2.55
C ASN A 25 -24.27 1.63 -2.70
N ASN A 26 -23.34 1.50 -3.64
CA ASN A 26 -22.61 0.24 -3.87
C ASN A 26 -21.82 -0.23 -2.64
N ILE A 27 -21.16 0.69 -1.91
CA ILE A 27 -20.39 0.31 -0.71
C ILE A 27 -21.28 -0.03 0.50
N CYS A 28 -22.49 0.53 0.54
CA CYS A 28 -23.53 0.14 1.50
C CYS A 28 -24.10 -1.25 1.17
N GLU A 29 -24.50 -1.49 -0.09
CA GLU A 29 -25.05 -2.78 -0.54
C GLU A 29 -24.06 -3.94 -0.36
N ARG A 30 -22.76 -3.67 -0.56
CA ARG A 30 -21.69 -4.66 -0.34
C ARG A 30 -21.30 -4.82 1.13
N ASN A 31 -21.98 -4.15 2.05
CA ASN A 31 -21.75 -4.22 3.50
C ASN A 31 -20.33 -3.80 3.92
N TYR A 32 -19.71 -2.85 3.21
CA TYR A 32 -18.42 -2.26 3.62
C TYR A 32 -18.63 -1.12 4.61
N VAL A 33 -19.77 -0.43 4.50
CA VAL A 33 -20.21 0.62 5.40
C VAL A 33 -21.68 0.42 5.75
N SER A 34 -22.09 1.00 6.87
CA SER A 34 -23.49 1.06 7.32
C SER A 34 -23.88 2.51 7.56
N ILE A 35 -25.14 2.85 7.30
CA ILE A 35 -25.69 4.17 7.61
C ILE A 35 -26.40 4.08 8.97
N GLN A 36 -25.87 4.79 9.96
CA GLN A 36 -26.45 4.85 11.31
C GLN A 36 -27.30 6.12 11.50
N ALA A 37 -27.85 6.28 12.71
CA ALA A 37 -28.63 7.45 13.11
C ALA A 37 -27.90 8.77 12.76
N GLY A 38 -28.66 9.73 12.22
CA GLY A 38 -28.11 11.00 11.73
C GLY A 38 -27.32 10.88 10.41
N ARG A 39 -27.61 9.85 9.59
CA ARG A 39 -26.92 9.57 8.30
C ARG A 39 -25.40 9.55 8.45
N LYS A 40 -24.92 8.94 9.54
CA LYS A 40 -23.50 8.72 9.75
C LYS A 40 -23.07 7.48 8.98
N VAL A 41 -22.12 7.65 8.06
CA VAL A 41 -21.48 6.54 7.36
C VAL A 41 -20.44 5.94 8.29
N VAL A 42 -20.64 4.69 8.70
CA VAL A 42 -19.76 3.98 9.64
C VAL A 42 -19.22 2.72 8.98
N PRO A 43 -17.89 2.54 8.90
CA PRO A 43 -17.32 1.35 8.29
C PRO A 43 -17.64 0.09 9.11
N THR A 44 -17.92 -1.01 8.42
CA THR A 44 -18.12 -2.33 9.05
C THR A 44 -16.76 -2.99 9.30
N PRO A 45 -16.67 -4.03 10.16
CA PRO A 45 -15.44 -4.81 10.31
C PRO A 45 -14.92 -5.35 8.98
N LEU A 46 -15.82 -5.80 8.09
CA LEU A 46 -15.45 -6.22 6.73
C LEU A 46 -14.83 -5.09 5.92
N GLY A 47 -15.45 -3.90 5.92
CA GLY A 47 -14.92 -2.74 5.19
C GLY A 47 -13.56 -2.28 5.70
N ILE A 48 -13.35 -2.30 7.01
CA ILE A 48 -12.05 -1.96 7.63
C ILE A 48 -11.00 -2.97 7.20
N THR A 49 -11.25 -4.27 7.39
CA THR A 49 -10.29 -5.32 7.04
C THR A 49 -9.99 -5.34 5.54
N LEU A 50 -10.97 -5.05 4.69
CA LEU A 50 -10.78 -4.94 3.25
C LEU A 50 -9.77 -3.83 2.92
N ILE A 51 -9.99 -2.60 3.39
CA ILE A 51 -9.07 -1.48 3.13
C ILE A 51 -7.69 -1.74 3.73
N ARG A 52 -7.61 -2.36 4.91
CA ARG A 52 -6.33 -2.78 5.50
C ARG A 52 -5.60 -3.79 4.62
N GLY A 53 -6.30 -4.78 4.07
CA GLY A 53 -5.74 -5.75 3.14
C GLY A 53 -5.13 -5.10 1.90
N TYR A 54 -5.84 -4.15 1.29
CA TYR A 54 -5.30 -3.36 0.18
C TYR A 54 -4.09 -2.52 0.61
N GLN A 55 -4.17 -1.82 1.74
CA GLN A 55 -3.05 -1.01 2.27
C GLN A 55 -1.80 -1.83 2.58
N LEU A 56 -1.96 -3.09 3.01
CA LEU A 56 -0.82 -3.97 3.26
C LEU A 56 -0.09 -4.35 1.97
N ILE A 57 -0.80 -4.40 0.84
CA ILE A 57 -0.25 -4.80 -0.45
C ILE A 57 0.17 -3.57 -1.26
N ASP A 58 -0.79 -2.75 -1.69
CA ASP A 58 -0.58 -1.51 -2.44
C ASP A 58 -1.44 -0.37 -1.82
N PRO A 59 -0.84 0.46 -0.94
CA PRO A 59 -1.54 1.58 -0.31
C PRO A 59 -2.14 2.59 -1.28
N GLU A 60 -1.54 2.76 -2.47
CA GLU A 60 -1.97 3.76 -3.44
C GLU A 60 -3.37 3.44 -3.98
N LEU A 61 -3.75 2.16 -4.09
CA LEU A 61 -5.07 1.73 -4.55
C LEU A 61 -6.22 2.21 -3.66
N CYS A 62 -5.95 2.53 -2.39
CA CYS A 62 -6.96 3.06 -1.46
C CYS A 62 -6.97 4.59 -1.39
N GLN A 63 -6.05 5.26 -2.10
CA GLN A 63 -5.91 6.71 -2.04
C GLN A 63 -6.81 7.38 -3.09
N PRO A 64 -7.42 8.53 -2.78
CA PRO A 64 -8.35 9.21 -3.68
C PRO A 64 -7.73 9.61 -5.04
N GLN A 65 -6.41 9.82 -5.07
CA GLN A 65 -5.63 10.32 -6.20
C GLN A 65 -5.74 9.41 -7.43
N VAL A 66 -5.74 8.09 -7.26
CA VAL A 66 -5.79 7.15 -8.39
C VAL A 66 -7.10 7.33 -9.15
N ARG A 67 -8.22 7.37 -8.42
CA ARG A 67 -9.55 7.57 -9.02
C ARG A 67 -9.67 8.96 -9.65
N ALA A 68 -9.24 9.98 -8.94
CA ALA A 68 -9.26 11.36 -9.42
C ALA A 68 -8.42 11.58 -10.68
N HIS A 69 -7.29 10.87 -10.79
CA HIS A 69 -6.45 10.90 -11.98
C HIS A 69 -7.21 10.35 -13.20
N VAL A 70 -7.85 9.18 -13.06
CA VAL A 70 -8.63 8.57 -14.15
C VAL A 70 -9.81 9.46 -14.55
N GLU A 71 -10.53 10.04 -13.59
CA GLU A 71 -11.66 10.94 -13.89
C GLU A 71 -11.22 12.22 -14.60
N ARG A 72 -10.05 12.76 -14.25
CA ARG A 72 -9.47 13.87 -15.00
C ARG A 72 -9.18 13.51 -16.45
N GLN A 73 -8.62 12.33 -16.71
CA GLN A 73 -8.37 11.87 -18.08
C GLN A 73 -9.68 11.72 -18.87
N ILE A 74 -10.74 11.19 -18.24
CA ILE A 74 -12.08 11.11 -18.85
C ILE A 74 -12.62 12.51 -19.17
N GLY A 75 -12.39 13.48 -18.29
CA GLY A 75 -12.74 14.88 -18.51
C GLY A 75 -12.04 15.49 -19.73
N LEU A 76 -10.76 15.17 -19.95
CA LEU A 76 -10.02 15.63 -21.14
C LEU A 76 -10.60 15.04 -22.44
N ILE A 77 -10.98 13.76 -22.42
CA ILE A 77 -11.66 13.12 -23.56
C ILE A 77 -12.97 13.85 -23.88
N ALA A 78 -13.77 14.15 -22.85
CA ALA A 78 -15.07 14.82 -23.03
C ALA A 78 -14.93 16.23 -23.64
N LYS A 79 -13.80 16.91 -23.40
CA LYS A 79 -13.47 18.22 -24.00
C LYS A 79 -12.83 18.12 -25.39
N GLY A 80 -12.49 16.92 -25.85
CA GLY A 80 -11.73 16.71 -27.10
C GLY A 80 -10.24 17.02 -26.96
N GLU A 81 -9.71 17.13 -25.74
CA GLU A 81 -8.30 17.44 -25.45
C GLU A 81 -7.42 16.18 -25.36
N ALA A 82 -8.02 14.99 -25.33
CA ALA A 82 -7.32 13.71 -25.29
C ALA A 82 -8.01 12.64 -26.15
N ASP A 83 -7.23 11.78 -26.79
CA ASP A 83 -7.76 10.65 -27.55
C ASP A 83 -8.23 9.52 -26.61
N LYS A 84 -9.43 9.00 -26.86
CA LYS A 84 -10.04 7.94 -26.05
C LYS A 84 -9.22 6.66 -26.09
N ALA A 85 -8.74 6.24 -27.26
CA ALA A 85 -8.03 4.98 -27.39
C ALA A 85 -6.68 5.03 -26.64
N ALA A 86 -5.97 6.15 -26.75
CA ALA A 86 -4.73 6.39 -26.03
C ALA A 86 -4.92 6.37 -24.51
N VAL A 87 -5.94 7.06 -23.97
CA VAL A 87 -6.22 7.08 -22.52
C VAL A 87 -6.59 5.70 -22.00
N VAL A 88 -7.42 4.95 -22.73
CA VAL A 88 -7.80 3.59 -22.34
C VAL A 88 -6.57 2.68 -22.31
N LEU A 89 -5.74 2.70 -23.36
CA LEU A 89 -4.51 1.89 -23.42
C LEU A 89 -3.57 2.22 -22.26
N HIS A 90 -3.33 3.52 -22.02
CA HIS A 90 -2.48 3.98 -20.92
C HIS A 90 -2.98 3.47 -19.57
N THR A 91 -4.28 3.63 -19.30
CA THR A 91 -4.89 3.19 -18.04
C THR A 91 -4.79 1.68 -17.86
N LEU A 92 -5.04 0.89 -18.91
CA LEU A 92 -4.92 -0.57 -18.86
C LEU A 92 -3.49 -1.03 -18.53
N VAL A 93 -2.48 -0.39 -19.12
CA VAL A 93 -1.07 -0.70 -18.83
C VAL A 93 -0.74 -0.42 -17.36
N GLN A 94 -1.15 0.73 -16.83
CA GLN A 94 -0.93 1.09 -15.42
C GLN A 94 -1.61 0.09 -14.47
N PHE A 95 -2.90 -0.21 -14.70
CA PHE A 95 -3.63 -1.14 -13.84
C PHE A 95 -3.15 -2.58 -13.98
N ARG A 96 -2.61 -2.97 -15.14
CA ARG A 96 -2.00 -4.29 -15.31
C ARG A 96 -0.79 -4.46 -14.40
N GLN A 97 0.10 -3.47 -14.34
CA GLN A 97 1.26 -3.51 -13.43
C GLN A 97 0.84 -3.61 -11.97
N LYS A 98 -0.16 -2.81 -11.56
CA LYS A 98 -0.71 -2.88 -10.19
C LYS A 98 -1.35 -4.23 -9.90
N PHE A 99 -2.10 -4.80 -10.85
CA PHE A 99 -2.71 -6.11 -10.72
C PHE A 99 -1.66 -7.21 -10.52
N ASP A 100 -0.62 -7.25 -11.37
CA ASP A 100 0.45 -8.24 -11.27
C ASP A 100 1.17 -8.13 -9.91
N PHE A 101 1.49 -6.90 -9.48
CA PHE A 101 2.08 -6.63 -8.17
C PHE A 101 1.19 -7.09 -7.00
N PHE A 102 -0.12 -6.89 -7.11
CA PHE A 102 -1.09 -7.25 -6.08
C PHE A 102 -1.26 -8.76 -5.95
N VAL A 103 -1.45 -9.45 -7.07
CA VAL A 103 -1.64 -10.92 -7.11
C VAL A 103 -0.42 -11.65 -6.57
N GLN A 104 0.80 -11.16 -6.86
CA GLN A 104 2.03 -11.73 -6.31
C GLN A 104 2.09 -11.70 -4.77
N ARG A 105 1.30 -10.84 -4.11
CA ARG A 105 1.30 -10.61 -2.66
C ARG A 105 -0.06 -10.85 -2.00
N ILE A 106 -1.01 -11.46 -2.73
CA ILE A 106 -2.39 -11.66 -2.26
C ILE A 106 -2.48 -12.47 -0.97
N SER A 107 -1.52 -13.37 -0.71
CA SER A 107 -1.44 -14.19 0.50
C SER A 107 -1.39 -13.36 1.80
N ARG A 108 -0.93 -12.11 1.73
CA ARG A 108 -0.97 -11.17 2.87
C ARG A 108 -2.41 -10.80 3.23
N MET A 109 -3.28 -10.64 2.23
CA MET A 109 -4.69 -10.39 2.43
C MET A 109 -5.40 -11.63 2.97
N ASP A 110 -5.10 -12.81 2.43
CA ASP A 110 -5.64 -14.08 2.96
C ASP A 110 -5.29 -14.27 4.44
N SER A 111 -4.03 -14.02 4.80
CA SER A 111 -3.55 -14.11 6.19
C SER A 111 -4.28 -13.14 7.12
N LEU A 112 -4.55 -11.92 6.66
CA LEU A 112 -5.30 -10.92 7.41
C LEU A 112 -6.77 -11.34 7.58
N PHE A 113 -7.43 -11.77 6.50
CA PHE A 113 -8.82 -12.20 6.55
C PHE A 113 -9.02 -13.42 7.43
N GLU A 114 -8.12 -14.40 7.35
CA GLU A 114 -8.11 -15.57 8.23
C GLU A 114 -7.96 -15.12 9.69
N ALA A 115 -7.04 -14.19 9.99
CA ALA A 115 -6.86 -13.67 11.33
C ALA A 115 -8.05 -12.82 11.84
N SER A 116 -8.74 -12.10 10.97
CA SER A 116 -9.88 -11.25 11.37
C SER A 116 -11.19 -12.04 11.54
N PHE A 117 -11.41 -13.08 10.73
CA PHE A 117 -12.72 -13.75 10.63
C PHE A 117 -12.72 -15.25 10.94
N ALA A 118 -11.57 -15.92 11.08
CA ALA A 118 -11.57 -17.33 11.45
C ALA A 118 -12.02 -17.53 12.91
N PRO A 119 -12.81 -18.58 13.21
CA PRO A 119 -13.23 -18.89 14.58
C PRO A 119 -12.06 -19.04 15.57
N LEU A 120 -10.89 -19.51 15.09
CA LEU A 120 -9.68 -19.66 15.91
C LEU A 120 -9.09 -18.31 16.37
N ALA A 121 -9.29 -17.22 15.63
CA ALA A 121 -8.78 -15.91 16.05
C ALA A 121 -9.52 -15.36 17.28
N SER A 122 -10.80 -15.73 17.44
CA SER A 122 -11.59 -15.52 18.65
C SER A 122 -11.11 -16.34 19.85
N ALA A 123 -10.40 -17.45 19.61
CA ALA A 123 -9.79 -18.31 20.63
C ALA A 123 -8.31 -17.98 20.90
N GLY A 124 -7.75 -17.00 20.19
CA GLY A 124 -6.35 -16.60 20.34
C GLY A 124 -6.08 -16.08 21.75
N LYS A 125 -5.17 -16.73 22.47
CA LYS A 125 -4.73 -16.29 23.80
C LYS A 125 -4.03 -14.93 23.67
N SER A 126 -4.49 -13.93 24.44
CA SER A 126 -3.77 -12.67 24.63
C SER A 126 -2.32 -12.97 25.03
N PHE A 127 -1.36 -12.44 24.27
CA PHE A 127 0.02 -12.92 24.35
C PHE A 127 1.04 -11.80 24.60
N SER A 128 1.06 -10.75 23.78
CA SER A 128 2.03 -9.65 23.90
C SER A 128 1.40 -8.33 23.49
N LYS A 129 1.89 -7.20 23.99
CA LYS A 129 1.34 -5.87 23.69
C LYS A 129 1.85 -5.32 22.36
N CYS A 130 0.92 -4.79 21.57
CA CYS A 130 1.22 -4.04 20.36
C CYS A 130 1.87 -2.70 20.69
N GLY A 131 2.99 -2.35 20.05
CA GLY A 131 3.67 -1.06 20.28
C GLY A 131 2.86 0.15 19.80
N ARG A 132 1.96 -0.04 18.83
CA ARG A 132 1.15 1.05 18.25
C ARG A 132 -0.05 1.43 19.10
N CYS A 133 -0.85 0.44 19.52
CA CYS A 133 -2.11 0.69 20.24
C CYS A 133 -2.08 0.24 21.71
N ARG A 134 -1.00 -0.39 22.16
CA ARG A 134 -0.79 -0.93 23.52
C ARG A 134 -1.76 -2.03 23.97
N HIS A 135 -2.65 -2.47 23.08
CA HIS A 135 -3.55 -3.60 23.34
C HIS A 135 -2.81 -4.92 23.14
N PHE A 136 -3.28 -5.96 23.83
CA PHE A 136 -2.78 -7.31 23.65
C PHE A 136 -3.08 -7.82 22.23
N MET A 137 -2.07 -8.44 21.64
CA MET A 137 -2.12 -9.20 20.40
C MET A 137 -2.32 -10.66 20.72
N ASN A 138 -3.00 -11.35 19.81
CA ASN A 138 -3.28 -12.77 19.91
C ASN A 138 -2.18 -13.55 19.20
N LEU A 139 -1.64 -14.57 19.87
CA LEU A 139 -0.76 -15.53 19.22
C LEU A 139 -1.62 -16.57 18.49
N ILE A 140 -1.45 -16.65 17.17
CA ILE A 140 -2.01 -17.72 16.36
C ILE A 140 -0.91 -18.78 16.23
N SER A 141 -1.02 -19.83 17.05
CA SER A 141 -0.04 -20.93 17.12
C SER A 141 -0.11 -21.90 15.93
N ALA A 142 -1.21 -21.87 15.16
CA ALA A 142 -1.35 -22.63 13.92
C ALA A 142 -0.30 -22.14 12.90
N ARG A 143 0.32 -23.08 12.17
CA ARG A 143 1.37 -22.74 11.20
C ARG A 143 0.77 -22.07 9.95
N PRO A 144 1.39 -21.02 9.40
CA PRO A 144 2.56 -20.32 9.94
C PRO A 144 2.21 -19.50 11.20
N GLN A 145 3.07 -19.62 12.22
CA GLN A 145 2.88 -18.89 13.48
C GLN A 145 2.96 -17.38 13.26
N ARG A 146 2.05 -16.64 13.89
CA ARG A 146 1.88 -15.19 13.70
C ARG A 146 1.21 -14.53 14.89
N LEU A 147 1.50 -13.25 15.10
CA LEU A 147 0.77 -12.39 16.04
C LEU A 147 -0.24 -11.55 15.28
N TYR A 148 -1.43 -11.42 15.86
CA TYR A 148 -2.50 -10.60 15.30
C TYR A 148 -2.96 -9.55 16.32
N CYS A 149 -2.89 -8.28 15.93
CA CYS A 149 -3.44 -7.19 16.72
C CYS A 149 -4.86 -6.87 16.25
N ARG A 150 -5.88 -7.18 17.05
CA ARG A 150 -7.28 -6.90 16.71
C ARG A 150 -7.60 -5.41 16.59
N GLN A 151 -6.91 -4.57 17.37
CA GLN A 151 -7.15 -3.13 17.38
C GLN A 151 -6.50 -2.42 16.18
N CYS A 152 -5.37 -2.94 15.69
CA CYS A 152 -4.69 -2.40 14.52
C CYS A 152 -5.07 -3.11 13.23
N GLU A 153 -5.70 -4.30 13.33
CA GLU A 153 -5.91 -5.25 12.23
C GLU A 153 -4.61 -5.52 11.45
N ASP A 154 -3.55 -5.84 12.20
CA ASP A 154 -2.21 -6.07 11.66
C ASP A 154 -1.71 -7.47 12.04
N VAL A 155 -1.07 -8.15 11.08
CA VAL A 155 -0.56 -9.52 11.23
C VAL A 155 0.95 -9.49 11.09
N LEU A 156 1.64 -9.93 12.14
CA LEU A 156 3.10 -10.01 12.20
C LEU A 156 3.51 -11.49 12.15
N GLY A 157 4.26 -11.86 11.11
CA GLY A 157 4.84 -13.19 11.01
C GLY A 157 5.85 -13.45 12.14
N LEU A 158 6.00 -14.70 12.54
CA LEU A 158 7.02 -15.14 13.49
C LEU A 158 7.91 -16.22 12.86
N PRO A 159 9.13 -16.44 13.39
CA PRO A 159 10.00 -17.52 12.95
C PRO A 159 9.30 -18.89 13.05
N GLN A 160 9.46 -19.72 12.01
CA GLN A 160 8.86 -21.05 11.95
C GLN A 160 9.80 -22.11 12.56
N GLY A 161 9.22 -23.23 13.01
CA GLY A 161 10.01 -24.35 13.57
C GLY A 161 10.44 -24.17 15.03
N GLY A 162 9.89 -23.18 15.73
CA GLY A 162 10.19 -22.90 17.14
C GLY A 162 8.95 -22.79 18.04
N ALA A 163 9.20 -22.60 19.33
CA ALA A 163 8.19 -22.21 20.32
C ALA A 163 8.32 -20.72 20.63
N ILE A 164 7.17 -20.07 20.81
CA ILE A 164 7.08 -18.64 21.14
C ILE A 164 6.53 -18.50 22.55
N LYS A 165 7.25 -17.76 23.41
CA LYS A 165 6.87 -17.50 24.81
C LYS A 165 6.93 -16.01 25.14
N GLU A 166 6.25 -15.59 26.19
CA GLU A 166 6.34 -14.22 26.72
C GLU A 166 7.77 -13.93 27.22
N TYR A 167 8.26 -12.71 27.00
CA TYR A 167 9.62 -12.32 27.40
C TYR A 167 9.63 -11.13 28.35
N LYS A 168 9.50 -11.43 29.66
CA LYS A 168 9.78 -10.50 30.78
C LYS A 168 9.06 -9.14 30.71
N GLY A 169 8.02 -8.98 29.92
CA GLY A 169 7.34 -7.69 29.74
C GLY A 169 8.21 -6.59 29.10
N LEU A 170 9.36 -6.94 28.51
CA LEU A 170 10.29 -5.96 27.96
C LEU A 170 9.77 -5.47 26.61
N VAL A 171 9.98 -4.18 26.34
CA VAL A 171 9.56 -3.54 25.09
C VAL A 171 10.77 -3.22 24.21
N CYS A 172 10.59 -3.30 22.91
CA CYS A 172 11.56 -2.86 21.93
C CYS A 172 11.75 -1.34 22.04
N PRO A 173 13.00 -0.83 22.16
CA PRO A 173 13.25 0.60 22.28
C PRO A 173 13.01 1.38 20.97
N LEU A 174 12.93 0.70 19.83
CA LEU A 174 12.75 1.34 18.52
C LEU A 174 11.28 1.60 18.19
N ASP A 175 10.39 0.68 18.56
CA ASP A 175 8.99 0.67 18.10
C ASP A 175 7.96 0.46 19.23
N GLY A 176 8.41 0.17 20.45
CA GLY A 176 7.57 -0.02 21.62
C GLY A 176 6.80 -1.35 21.67
N PHE A 177 7.00 -2.28 20.73
CA PHE A 177 6.36 -3.60 20.78
C PHE A 177 6.96 -4.45 21.91
N GLU A 178 6.10 -5.18 22.60
CA GLU A 178 6.55 -6.13 23.63
C GLU A 178 7.31 -7.29 22.96
N LEU A 179 8.49 -7.58 23.49
CA LEU A 179 9.37 -8.62 23.00
C LEU A 179 8.80 -10.00 23.32
N VAL A 180 9.05 -10.95 22.43
CA VAL A 180 8.70 -12.35 22.60
C VAL A 180 9.97 -13.19 22.62
N LEU A 181 9.95 -14.31 23.33
CA LEU A 181 11.06 -15.24 23.39
C LEU A 181 10.85 -16.30 22.30
N CYS A 182 11.75 -16.36 21.32
CA CYS A 182 11.74 -17.38 20.28
C CYS A 182 12.76 -18.46 20.63
N SER A 183 12.32 -19.73 20.67
CA SER A 183 13.17 -20.90 20.85
C SER A 183 13.08 -21.79 19.61
N LEU A 184 14.12 -21.81 18.78
CA LEU A 184 14.17 -22.62 17.56
C LEU A 184 14.44 -24.10 17.91
N SER A 185 13.78 -25.02 17.21
CA SER A 185 13.98 -26.47 17.40
C SER A 185 15.08 -26.98 16.45
N GLY A 186 16.08 -27.70 16.95
CA GLY A 186 17.20 -28.24 16.16
C GLY A 186 18.38 -28.68 17.04
N ARG A 187 19.42 -29.29 16.45
CA ARG A 187 20.65 -29.70 17.18
C ARG A 187 21.36 -28.53 17.87
N ASP A 188 21.22 -27.31 17.34
CA ASP A 188 21.74 -26.06 17.88
C ASP A 188 20.62 -25.07 18.24
N GLY A 189 19.58 -25.54 18.93
CA GLY A 189 18.41 -24.72 19.28
C GLY A 189 18.77 -23.43 20.03
N LYS A 190 18.78 -22.30 19.32
CA LYS A 190 19.02 -20.98 19.90
C LYS A 190 17.72 -20.41 20.47
N THR A 191 17.82 -19.83 21.65
CA THR A 191 16.74 -19.05 22.26
C THR A 191 17.15 -17.60 22.35
N TYR A 192 16.35 -16.70 21.80
CA TYR A 192 16.65 -15.27 21.76
C TYR A 192 15.37 -14.43 21.86
N PRO A 193 15.45 -13.23 22.46
CA PRO A 193 14.36 -12.27 22.43
C PRO A 193 14.21 -11.70 21.01
N LEU A 194 12.97 -11.55 20.57
CA LEU A 194 12.59 -11.08 19.25
C LEU A 194 11.56 -9.96 19.39
N CYS A 195 11.78 -8.84 18.70
CA CYS A 195 10.71 -7.87 18.46
C CYS A 195 9.86 -8.34 17.27
N PRO A 196 8.54 -8.56 17.43
CA PRO A 196 7.68 -8.96 16.33
C PRO A 196 7.65 -7.95 15.17
N PHE A 197 7.73 -6.64 15.48
CA PHE A 197 7.65 -5.61 14.46
C PHE A 197 8.95 -5.51 13.64
N CYS A 198 10.10 -5.40 14.30
CA CYS A 198 11.41 -5.37 13.63
C CYS A 198 11.70 -6.64 12.81
N PHE A 199 11.18 -7.80 13.22
CA PHE A 199 11.31 -9.03 12.42
C PHE A 199 10.63 -8.92 11.05
N ASN A 200 9.47 -8.24 10.99
CA ASN A 200 8.72 -8.03 9.75
C ASN A 200 9.15 -6.75 9.00
N HIS A 201 9.85 -5.84 9.69
CA HIS A 201 10.31 -4.54 9.18
C HIS A 201 11.71 -4.25 9.73
N PRO A 202 12.76 -4.87 9.17
CA PRO A 202 14.12 -4.74 9.70
C PRO A 202 14.59 -3.27 9.64
N PRO A 203 14.97 -2.65 10.77
CA PRO A 203 15.37 -1.24 10.79
C PRO A 203 16.74 -0.97 10.14
N PHE A 204 17.54 -2.02 9.87
CA PHE A 204 18.91 -1.91 9.35
C PHE A 204 19.14 -2.93 8.23
N GLU A 205 18.49 -2.74 7.08
CA GLU A 205 18.65 -3.63 5.91
C GLU A 205 20.09 -3.62 5.34
N ASP A 206 20.89 -2.57 5.58
CA ASP A 206 22.23 -2.41 4.99
C ASP A 206 23.42 -2.97 5.81
N LEU A 207 23.21 -3.56 6.99
CA LEU A 207 24.30 -4.06 7.86
C LEU A 207 24.33 -5.60 8.02
N GLY A 208 23.52 -6.32 7.24
CA GLY A 208 23.18 -7.73 7.45
C GLY A 208 24.03 -8.77 6.69
N GLY A 209 25.32 -8.55 6.48
CA GLY A 209 26.23 -9.62 6.04
C GLY A 209 26.67 -10.51 7.21
N ALA A 210 25.75 -11.24 7.87
CA ALA A 210 26.09 -12.30 8.85
C ALA A 210 24.86 -13.08 9.37
N MET A 211 23.97 -13.57 8.51
CA MET A 211 23.16 -14.76 8.83
C MET A 211 23.09 -15.64 7.57
N ASP A 212 24.26 -16.19 7.22
CA ASP A 212 24.40 -17.26 6.25
C ASP A 212 23.87 -18.59 6.83
N GLY A 213 23.26 -19.35 5.94
CA GLY A 213 22.60 -20.64 6.15
C GLY A 213 22.01 -21.07 4.80
N GLY A 214 22.88 -21.17 3.79
CA GLY A 214 22.54 -21.30 2.39
C GLY A 214 21.97 -22.64 1.90
N GLY A 215 21.69 -22.65 0.60
CA GLY A 215 21.47 -23.84 -0.22
C GLY A 215 20.53 -23.61 -1.42
N GLY A 216 21.07 -23.20 -2.57
CA GLY A 216 20.37 -23.28 -3.86
C GLY A 216 20.79 -22.26 -4.92
N GLU A 217 21.88 -22.56 -5.63
CA GLU A 217 22.28 -22.01 -6.95
C GLU A 217 21.06 -21.91 -7.91
N GLY A 218 20.93 -21.00 -8.86
CA GLY A 218 21.76 -19.96 -9.43
C GLY A 218 21.13 -19.59 -10.78
N SER A 219 21.13 -18.30 -11.15
CA SER A 219 21.38 -17.86 -12.53
C SER A 219 21.31 -16.34 -12.63
N ASN A 220 22.40 -15.87 -13.22
CA ASN A 220 22.86 -14.54 -13.49
C ASN A 220 22.04 -13.88 -14.60
N VAL A 221 21.70 -12.59 -14.47
CA VAL A 221 21.90 -11.59 -15.54
C VAL A 221 21.82 -10.16 -14.99
N ASN A 222 22.91 -9.43 -15.23
CA ASN A 222 23.07 -7.97 -15.38
C ASN A 222 21.76 -7.22 -15.71
N GLY A 223 21.52 -5.98 -15.28
CA GLY A 223 22.39 -4.96 -14.73
C GLY A 223 21.79 -3.58 -15.06
N GLN A 224 22.37 -2.54 -14.46
CA GLN A 224 22.23 -1.11 -14.75
C GLN A 224 21.19 -0.32 -13.95
N SER A 225 21.69 0.18 -12.81
CA SER A 225 21.31 1.46 -12.20
C SER A 225 21.29 2.60 -13.21
N LEU A 226 20.27 3.45 -13.12
CA LEU A 226 20.38 4.85 -13.50
C LEU A 226 19.94 5.72 -12.32
N HIS A 227 20.95 6.31 -11.70
CA HIS A 227 20.85 7.40 -10.76
C HIS A 227 21.17 8.69 -11.53
N SER A 228 20.24 9.63 -11.57
CA SER A 228 20.49 11.02 -11.96
C SER A 228 19.30 11.83 -11.45
N GLY A 229 19.43 12.77 -10.51
CA GLY A 229 20.52 13.72 -10.34
C GLY A 229 20.05 15.05 -10.90
N LEU A 230 19.24 15.76 -10.10
CA LEU A 230 18.81 17.14 -10.34
C LEU A 230 20.04 18.08 -10.26
N GLY A 231 20.27 18.87 -11.29
CA GLY A 231 21.30 19.91 -11.32
C GLY A 231 20.84 21.10 -12.16
N ARG A 232 20.46 22.17 -11.48
CA ARG A 232 20.19 23.50 -12.04
C ARG A 232 21.50 24.12 -12.56
N GLY A 233 21.43 24.80 -13.70
CA GLY A 233 22.54 25.62 -14.21
C GLY A 233 22.02 26.71 -15.14
N THR A 234 21.90 27.92 -14.61
CA THR A 234 21.71 29.18 -15.33
C THR A 234 22.98 29.58 -16.07
N GLY A 235 22.87 30.12 -17.29
CA GLY A 235 24.02 30.70 -17.98
C GLY A 235 23.64 31.29 -19.34
N ARG A 236 23.93 32.57 -19.51
CA ARG A 236 23.55 33.47 -20.60
C ARG A 236 24.73 33.63 -21.57
N ASP A 237 24.47 34.30 -22.70
CA ASP A 237 25.42 34.90 -23.67
C ASP A 237 26.02 33.90 -24.68
N GLY A 238 26.10 34.14 -25.98
CA GLY A 238 25.91 35.32 -26.82
C GLY A 238 26.77 35.12 -28.09
N ASN A 239 26.40 35.80 -29.20
CA ASN A 239 27.05 35.83 -30.52
C ASN A 239 26.95 34.56 -31.39
N GLY A 240 26.66 34.63 -32.69
CA GLY A 240 26.51 35.78 -33.59
C GLY A 240 26.72 35.31 -35.03
N ASN A 241 26.09 36.03 -35.97
CA ASN A 241 26.31 36.01 -37.43
C ASN A 241 25.90 34.72 -38.17
N ASP A 242 25.33 34.76 -39.38
CA ASP A 242 25.15 35.86 -40.33
C ASP A 242 24.19 35.40 -41.43
N ASN A 243 23.48 36.38 -42.01
CA ASN A 243 23.12 36.48 -43.42
C ASN A 243 22.26 35.36 -44.06
N ASN A 244 21.04 35.71 -44.49
CA ASN A 244 20.86 36.32 -45.82
C ASN A 244 19.36 36.46 -46.18
N SER A 245 18.89 37.71 -46.11
CA SER A 245 18.24 38.44 -47.20
C SER A 245 17.57 37.63 -48.34
N ASN A 246 16.24 37.74 -48.46
CA ASN A 246 15.54 38.46 -49.55
C ASN A 246 14.03 38.18 -49.38
N SER A 247 13.19 39.16 -49.09
CA SER A 247 12.63 40.18 -49.99
C SER A 247 11.43 39.70 -50.81
N ASN A 248 10.42 40.56 -50.79
CA ASN A 248 9.17 40.61 -51.54
C ASN A 248 7.99 39.79 -50.98
N SER A 249 7.03 40.43 -50.32
CA SER A 249 6.00 41.34 -50.90
C SER A 249 5.10 40.60 -51.89
N ASN A 250 3.84 40.35 -51.54
CA ASN A 250 2.79 41.31 -51.84
C ASN A 250 1.44 40.89 -51.23
N SER A 251 0.67 41.94 -51.02
CA SER A 251 -0.74 42.06 -50.66
C SER A 251 -1.76 41.20 -51.43
N ASN A 252 -2.89 41.00 -50.73
CA ASN A 252 -4.28 41.28 -51.13
C ASN A 252 -5.25 40.15 -51.52
N SER A 253 -6.47 40.37 -51.01
CA SER A 253 -7.81 39.99 -51.50
C SER A 253 -8.29 38.56 -51.19
N LYS A 254 -9.31 38.41 -50.33
CA LYS A 254 -10.76 38.47 -50.66
C LYS A 254 -11.11 37.50 -51.80
N GLU A 255 -11.63 36.33 -51.45
CA GLU A 255 -13.05 35.92 -51.49
C GLU A 255 -13.24 34.63 -50.68
#